data_AF-A0A2P2IGZ8-F1
#
_entry.id   AF-A0A2P2IGZ8-F1
#
_cell.length_a   1.000
_cell.length_b   1.000
_cell.length_c   1.000
_cell.angle_alpha   90.00
_cell.angle_beta   90.00
_cell.angle_gamma   90.00
#
_symmetry.space_group_name_H-M   'P 1'
#
loop_
_entity.id
_entity.type
_entity.pdbx_description
1 polymer ?
#
loop_
_entity_poly.entity_id
_entity_poly.type
_entity_poly.pdbx_seq_one_letter_code
_entity_poly.pdbx_strand_id
1 'polypeptide(L)'
;LDSLRHEVGECGLTTRSQRFLMCPDHQTQQNFLDQHKGFLLKRQTVVTSIATLKKSHSEDEAISCLVLGTESANIFILDPEAFTILNSVSLPSVAAFLS
;
A
#
# COMPACT_ATOMS: atom_id res chain seq x y z
N LEU A 1 -20.20 -13.00 -0.14
CA LEU A 1 -18.85 -12.44 0.15
C LEU A 1 -17.97 -12.42 -1.10
N ASP A 2 -18.16 -13.34 -2.05
CA ASP A 2 -17.41 -13.34 -3.31
C ASP A 2 -17.62 -12.12 -4.20
N SER A 3 -18.83 -11.54 -4.23
CA SER A 3 -19.09 -10.29 -4.96
C SER A 3 -18.19 -9.14 -4.48
N LEU A 4 -17.97 -9.03 -3.16
CA LEU A 4 -17.11 -8.00 -2.58
C LEU A 4 -15.64 -8.18 -2.98
N ARG A 5 -15.17 -9.42 -3.12
CA ARG A 5 -13.81 -9.71 -3.60
C ARG A 5 -13.62 -9.24 -5.04
N HIS A 6 -14.64 -9.42 -5.88
CA HIS A 6 -14.61 -8.99 -7.28
C HIS A 6 -14.73 -7.48 -7.44
N GLU A 7 -15.60 -6.82 -6.67
CA GLU A 7 -15.83 -5.38 -6.76
C GLU A 7 -14.67 -4.54 -6.21
N VAL A 8 -14.12 -4.94 -5.06
CA VAL A 8 -13.05 -4.18 -4.38
C VAL A 8 -11.67 -4.57 -4.90
N GLY A 9 -11.54 -5.79 -5.43
CA GLY A 9 -10.27 -6.38 -5.83
C GLY A 9 -9.37 -6.70 -4.63
N GLU A 10 -8.39 -7.57 -4.84
CA GLU A 10 -7.44 -7.96 -3.78
C GLU A 10 -6.64 -6.74 -3.30
N CYS A 11 -6.28 -5.80 -4.19
CA CYS A 11 -5.55 -4.60 -3.82
C CYS A 11 -6.38 -3.63 -2.96
N GLY A 12 -7.72 -3.68 -2.99
CA GLY A 12 -8.57 -2.80 -2.19
C GLY A 12 -8.75 -3.30 -0.74
N LEU A 13 -8.47 -4.57 -0.48
CA LEU A 13 -8.67 -5.20 0.82
C LEU A 13 -7.38 -5.25 1.65
N THR A 14 -7.51 -5.24 2.97
CA THR A 14 -6.35 -5.56 3.85
C THR A 14 -6.08 -7.06 3.83
N THR A 15 -4.83 -7.46 4.10
CA THR A 15 -4.46 -8.88 4.26
C THR A 15 -5.37 -9.61 5.24
N ARG A 16 -5.83 -8.94 6.30
CA ARG A 16 -6.77 -9.52 7.27
C ARG A 16 -8.14 -9.77 6.67
N SER A 17 -8.67 -8.81 5.91
CA SER A 17 -9.94 -8.96 5.20
C SER A 17 -9.87 -10.06 4.14
N GLN A 18 -8.77 -10.12 3.37
CA GLN A 18 -8.54 -11.18 2.38
C GLN A 18 -8.55 -12.56 3.06
N ARG A 19 -7.79 -12.73 4.16
CA ARG A 19 -7.75 -14.00 4.92
C ARG A 19 -9.12 -14.43 5.42
N PHE A 20 -9.92 -13.50 5.95
CA PHE A 20 -11.29 -13.77 6.39
C PHE A 20 -12.18 -14.26 5.24
N LEU A 21 -12.07 -13.64 4.07
CA LEU A 21 -12.84 -14.02 2.87
C LEU A 21 -12.38 -15.33 2.24
N MET A 22 -11.14 -15.76 2.53
CA MET A 22 -10.58 -17.04 2.08
C MET A 22 -10.89 -18.21 3.03
N CYS A 23 -11.50 -17.96 4.20
CA CYS A 23 -11.90 -19.03 5.11
C CYS A 23 -12.95 -19.95 4.43
N PRO A 24 -12.78 -21.28 4.51
CA PRO A 24 -13.58 -22.23 3.72
C PRO A 24 -15.01 -22.42 4.24
N ASP A 25 -15.24 -22.19 5.53
CA ASP A 25 -16.52 -22.45 6.19
C ASP A 25 -16.84 -21.41 7.27
N HIS A 26 -18.12 -21.37 7.68
CA HIS A 26 -18.64 -20.39 8.63
C HIS A 26 -18.04 -20.55 10.04
N GLN A 27 -17.67 -21.77 10.46
CA GLN A 27 -17.06 -22.00 11.77
C GLN A 27 -15.65 -21.38 11.82
N THR A 28 -14.85 -21.59 10.77
CA THR A 28 -13.53 -21.01 10.63
C THR A 28 -13.59 -19.47 10.56
N GLN A 29 -14.59 -18.92 9.85
CA GLN A 29 -14.85 -17.48 9.82
C GLN A 29 -15.20 -16.91 11.20
N GLN A 30 -16.10 -17.57 11.92
CA GLN A 30 -16.50 -17.13 13.27
C GLN A 30 -15.31 -17.15 14.24
N ASN A 31 -14.52 -18.23 14.22
CA ASN A 31 -13.30 -18.33 15.02
C ASN A 31 -12.30 -17.21 14.68
N PHE A 32 -12.14 -16.90 13.39
CA PHE A 32 -11.27 -15.81 12.94
C PHE A 32 -11.77 -14.45 13.44
N LEU A 33 -13.07 -14.19 13.39
CA LEU A 33 -13.67 -12.96 13.93
C LEU A 33 -13.48 -12.85 15.43
N ASP A 34 -13.75 -13.91 16.18
CA ASP A 34 -13.61 -13.89 17.64
C ASP A 34 -12.18 -13.59 18.09
N GLN A 35 -11.19 -14.07 17.34
CA GLN A 35 -9.78 -13.76 17.58
C GLN A 35 -9.40 -12.32 17.18
N HIS A 36 -10.00 -11.76 16.12
CA HIS A 36 -9.53 -10.51 15.52
C HIS A 36 -10.44 -9.28 15.73
N LYS A 37 -11.66 -9.45 16.26
CA LYS A 37 -12.66 -8.38 16.44
C LYS A 37 -12.21 -7.26 17.39
N GLY A 38 -11.33 -7.56 18.34
CA GLY A 38 -10.78 -6.58 19.28
C GLY A 38 -9.70 -5.68 18.68
N PHE A 39 -9.23 -5.96 17.45
CA PHE A 39 -8.12 -5.24 16.84
C PHE A 39 -8.58 -4.35 15.69
N LEU A 40 -8.18 -3.08 15.71
CA LEU A 40 -8.46 -2.15 14.61
C LEU A 40 -7.90 -2.68 13.29
N LEU A 41 -8.66 -2.50 12.21
CA LEU A 41 -8.19 -2.79 10.86
C LEU A 41 -7.15 -1.74 10.49
N LYS A 42 -5.92 -2.19 10.20
CA LYS A 42 -4.85 -1.33 9.71
C LYS A 42 -4.43 -1.80 8.33
N ARG A 43 -4.29 -0.86 7.41
CA ARG A 43 -3.72 -1.11 6.09
C ARG A 43 -2.23 -0.90 6.18
N GLN A 44 -1.49 -2.00 6.27
CA GLN A 44 -0.04 -1.97 6.13
C GLN A 44 0.25 -2.08 4.63
N THR A 45 0.79 -1.01 4.07
CA THR A 45 1.19 -0.96 2.66
C THR A 45 2.69 -1.22 2.58
N VAL A 46 3.10 -2.21 1.81
CA VAL A 46 4.51 -2.54 1.56
C VAL A 46 5.07 -1.67 0.43
N VAL A 47 6.30 -1.18 0.62
CA VAL A 47 7.08 -0.50 -0.42
C VAL A 47 7.71 -1.55 -1.34
N THR A 48 7.47 -1.43 -2.64
CA THR A 48 7.96 -2.37 -3.67
C THR A 48 9.18 -1.86 -4.41
N SER A 49 9.29 -0.55 -4.58
CA SER A 49 10.39 0.10 -5.30
C SER A 49 10.73 1.45 -4.67
N ILE A 50 12.01 1.83 -4.76
CA ILE A 50 12.53 3.09 -4.21
C ILE A 50 13.44 3.72 -5.25
N ALA A 51 13.27 5.02 -5.50
CA ALA A 51 14.15 5.84 -6.32
C ALA A 51 14.33 7.22 -5.69
N THR A 52 15.19 8.04 -6.29
CA THR A 52 15.41 9.43 -5.89
C THR A 52 15.11 10.37 -7.05
N LEU A 53 14.54 11.54 -6.73
CA LEU A 53 14.26 12.59 -7.70
C LEU A 53 14.80 13.91 -7.19
N LYS A 54 15.53 14.65 -8.02
CA LYS A 54 16.02 15.98 -7.64
C LYS A 54 14.86 16.96 -7.49
N LYS A 55 14.75 17.59 -6.32
CA LYS A 55 13.59 18.43 -5.93
C LYS A 55 13.47 19.70 -6.77
N SER A 56 14.59 20.33 -7.09
CA SER A 56 14.64 21.70 -7.62
C SER A 56 15.32 21.81 -8.98
N HIS A 57 16.47 21.17 -9.18
CA HIS A 57 17.26 21.23 -10.41
C HIS A 57 18.04 19.94 -10.63
N SER A 58 18.46 19.66 -11.86
CA SER A 58 19.06 18.38 -12.26
C SER A 58 20.51 18.18 -11.82
N GLU A 59 21.13 19.17 -11.18
CA GLU A 59 22.53 19.10 -10.76
C GLU A 59 22.71 18.26 -9.49
N ASP A 60 23.91 17.74 -9.28
CA ASP A 60 24.19 16.82 -8.17
C ASP A 60 24.05 17.47 -6.79
N GLU A 61 24.17 18.79 -6.71
CA GLU A 61 24.03 19.56 -5.46
C GLU A 61 22.56 19.74 -5.02
N ALA A 62 21.59 19.48 -5.91
CA ALA A 62 20.18 19.59 -5.54
C ALA A 62 19.78 18.53 -4.51
N ILE A 63 18.90 18.94 -3.59
CA ILE A 63 18.27 18.07 -2.61
C ILE A 63 17.46 16.99 -3.35
N SER A 64 17.72 15.73 -3.01
CA SER A 64 17.01 14.58 -3.57
C SER A 64 15.80 14.22 -2.71
N CYS A 65 14.61 14.22 -3.30
CA CYS A 65 13.42 13.63 -2.72
C CYS A 65 13.43 12.11 -2.85
N LEU A 66 12.74 11.43 -1.94
CA LEU A 66 12.55 9.98 -2.00
C LEU A 66 11.27 9.68 -2.76
N VAL A 67 11.33 8.76 -3.73
CA VAL A 67 10.17 8.27 -4.48
C VAL A 67 9.93 6.83 -4.10
N LEU A 68 8.74 6.54 -3.57
CA LEU A 68 8.34 5.22 -3.08
C LEU A 68 7.21 4.66 -3.93
N GLY A 69 7.44 3.54 -4.58
CA GLY A 69 6.39 2.70 -5.17
C GLY A 69 5.84 1.72 -4.14
N THR A 70 4.53 1.51 -4.14
CA THR A 70 3.87 0.61 -3.18
C THR A 70 3.06 -0.49 -3.85
N GLU A 71 2.83 -1.59 -3.12
CA GLU A 71 2.00 -2.72 -3.57
C GLU A 71 0.54 -2.35 -3.83
N SER A 72 0.09 -1.20 -3.30
CA SER A 72 -1.25 -0.67 -3.56
C SER A 72 -1.32 0.14 -4.86
N ALA A 73 -0.33 0.01 -5.75
CA ALA A 73 -0.23 0.80 -6.99
C ALA A 73 -0.26 2.32 -6.75
N ASN A 74 0.37 2.78 -5.67
CA ASN A 74 0.54 4.19 -5.38
C ASN A 74 2.02 4.55 -5.32
N ILE A 75 2.37 5.73 -5.86
CA ILE A 75 3.67 6.37 -5.70
C ILE A 75 3.54 7.49 -4.67
N PHE A 76 4.50 7.58 -3.75
CA PHE A 76 4.65 8.68 -2.80
C PHE A 76 5.99 9.37 -3.00
N ILE A 77 5.97 10.70 -3.06
CA ILE A 77 7.17 11.52 -3.07
C ILE A 77 7.33 12.13 -1.69
N LEU A 78 8.46 11.86 -1.02
CA LEU A 78 8.74 12.35 0.33
C LEU A 78 9.80 13.44 0.32
N ASP A 79 9.61 14.41 1.21
CA ASP A 79 10.65 15.35 1.60
C ASP A 79 11.63 14.68 2.57
N PRO A 80 12.93 14.61 2.27
CA PRO A 80 13.90 13.97 3.16
C PRO A 80 14.11 14.74 4.48
N GLU A 81 13.91 16.06 4.50
CA GLU A 81 14.16 16.88 5.70
C GLU A 81 12.97 16.86 6.66
N ALA A 82 11.76 17.01 6.12
CA ALA A 82 10.53 17.06 6.91
C ALA A 82 9.88 15.67 7.11
N PHE A 83 10.32 14.65 6.36
CA PHE A 83 9.72 13.32 6.33
C PHE A 83 8.20 13.34 6.06
N THR A 84 7.77 14.28 5.21
CA THR A 84 6.36 14.47 4.83
C THR A 84 6.12 14.05 3.39
N ILE A 85 4.89 13.67 3.08
CA ILE A 85 4.47 13.39 1.70
C ILE A 85 4.30 14.72 0.97
N LEU A 86 5.15 14.97 -0.02
CA LEU A 86 5.06 16.12 -0.92
C LEU A 86 3.98 15.91 -1.98
N ASN A 87 3.89 14.68 -2.51
CA ASN A 87 2.89 14.33 -3.51
C ASN A 87 2.58 12.83 -3.49
N SER A 88 1.39 12.47 -3.99
CA SER A 88 0.98 11.08 -4.20
C SER A 88 0.31 10.90 -5.56
N VAL A 89 0.55 9.76 -6.18
CA VAL A 89 -0.01 9.41 -7.49
C VAL A 89 -0.49 7.97 -7.47
N SER A 90 -1.73 7.73 -7.90
CA SER A 90 -2.25 6.39 -8.12
C SER A 90 -1.93 5.94 -9.55
N LEU A 91 -1.44 4.71 -9.67
CA LEU A 91 -1.08 4.08 -10.93
C LEU A 91 -2.10 3.00 -11.30
N PRO A 92 -2.20 2.63 -12.59
CA PRO A 92 -3.01 1.49 -13.02
C PRO A 92 -2.44 0.14 -12.54
N SER A 93 -1.17 0.08 -12.14
CA SER A 93 -0.50 -1.15 -11.67
C SER A 93 0.66 -0.82 -10.70
N VAL A 94 1.10 -1.84 -9.96
CA VAL A 94 2.22 -1.75 -9.01
C VAL A 94 3.54 -1.44 -9.73
N ALA A 95 4.28 -0.46 -9.21
CA ALA A 95 5.59 -0.10 -9.73
C ALA A 95 6.66 -1.09 -9.22
N ALA A 96 7.19 -1.91 -10.12
CA ALA A 96 8.31 -2.80 -9.85
C ALA A 96 9.68 -2.11 -10.04
N PHE A 97 9.76 -1.16 -10.99
CA PHE A 97 10.97 -0.42 -11.33
C PHE A 97 10.67 1.08 -11.36
N LEU A 98 11.55 1.86 -10.75
CA LEU A 98 11.58 3.31 -10.77
C LEU A 98 13.01 3.72 -11.13
N SER A 99 13.17 4.74 -11.98
CA SER A 99 14.46 5.23 -12.47
C SER A 99 14.48 6.75 -12.51
#